data_AF-A0A2S6TAC5-F1
#
_entry.id   AF-A0A2S6TAC5-F1
#
_cell.length_a   1.000
_cell.length_b   1.000
_cell.length_c   1.000
_cell.angle_alpha   90.00
_cell.angle_beta   90.00
_cell.angle_gamma   90.00
#
_symmetry.space_group_name_H-M   'P 1'
#
loop_
_entity.id
_entity.type
_entity.pdbx_description
1 polymer ?
#
loop_
_entity_poly.entity_id
_entity_poly.type
_entity_poly.pdbx_seq_one_letter_code
_entity_poly.pdbx_strand_id
1 'polypeptide(L)'
;MNDEITNLKKIIRYRSLYSGTKETDIIYKRIIIDKLDNLNKEELLLLSSLFNEISDNVIFNFLTKKSKPSIKYQDLINKLINEI
;
A
#
# COMPACT_ATOMS: atom_id res chain seq x y z
N MET A 1 -11.58 -17.02 -10.61
CA MET A 1 -10.16 -16.76 -10.26
C MET A 1 -9.77 -15.28 -10.37
N ASN A 2 -10.40 -14.49 -11.26
CA ASN A 2 -10.21 -13.02 -11.34
C ASN A 2 -10.95 -12.22 -10.25
N ASP A 3 -11.98 -12.82 -9.64
CA ASP A 3 -12.82 -12.12 -8.64
C ASP A 3 -12.08 -11.89 -7.33
N GLU A 4 -11.19 -12.80 -6.93
CA GLU A 4 -10.38 -12.65 -5.72
C GLU A 4 -9.42 -11.46 -5.81
N ILE A 5 -8.68 -11.35 -6.92
CA ILE A 5 -7.75 -10.24 -7.15
C ILE A 5 -8.53 -8.92 -7.23
N THR A 6 -9.67 -8.93 -7.92
CA THR A 6 -10.52 -7.75 -8.04
C THR A 6 -11.08 -7.30 -6.69
N ASN A 7 -11.52 -8.24 -5.85
CA ASN A 7 -12.00 -7.94 -4.50
C ASN A 7 -10.87 -7.44 -3.60
N LEU A 8 -9.68 -8.03 -3.68
CA LEU A 8 -8.52 -7.59 -2.93
C LEU A 8 -8.11 -6.16 -3.30
N LYS A 9 -8.09 -5.84 -4.60
CA LYS A 9 -7.87 -4.47 -5.09
C LYS A 9 -8.94 -3.50 -4.59
N LYS A 10 -10.21 -3.90 -4.55
CA LYS A 10 -11.30 -3.07 -3.98
C LYS A 10 -11.07 -2.77 -2.50
N ILE A 11 -10.69 -3.78 -1.71
CA ILE A 11 -10.40 -3.62 -0.28
C ILE A 11 -9.23 -2.64 -0.09
N ILE A 12 -8.14 -2.82 -0.86
CA ILE A 12 -6.98 -1.94 -0.80
C ILE A 12 -7.33 -0.51 -1.20
N ARG A 13 -8.11 -0.30 -2.28
CA ARG A 13 -8.57 1.03 -2.68
C ARG A 13 -9.39 1.69 -1.59
N TYR A 14 -10.32 0.95 -0.99
CA TYR A 14 -11.13 1.47 0.11
C TYR A 14 -10.25 1.91 1.29
N ARG A 15 -9.34 1.04 1.76
CA ARG A 15 -8.38 1.38 2.83
C ARG A 15 -7.51 2.59 2.49
N SER A 16 -7.12 2.72 1.23
CA SER A 16 -6.25 3.81 0.74
C SER A 16 -6.96 5.17 0.64
N LEU A 17 -8.29 5.18 0.54
CA LEU A 17 -9.11 6.39 0.43
C LEU A 17 -9.60 6.93 1.78
N TYR A 18 -9.58 6.09 2.81
CA TYR A 18 -10.11 6.39 4.13
C TYR A 18 -9.05 6.14 5.21
N SER A 19 -7.94 6.87 5.12
CA SER A 19 -6.87 6.83 6.12
C SER A 19 -7.10 7.84 7.25
N GLY A 20 -6.23 7.82 8.26
CA GLY A 20 -6.33 8.72 9.41
C GLY A 20 -6.15 10.22 9.09
N THR A 21 -5.57 10.60 7.94
CA THR A 21 -5.35 12.01 7.59
C THR A 21 -5.45 12.27 6.08
N LYS A 22 -5.82 13.51 5.71
CA LYS A 22 -5.85 13.94 4.30
C LYS A 22 -4.49 13.85 3.60
N GLU A 23 -3.40 14.08 4.34
CA GLU A 23 -2.04 13.97 3.79
C GLU A 23 -1.74 12.52 3.42
N THR A 24 -2.08 11.59 4.31
CA THR A 24 -1.95 10.16 4.06
C THR A 24 -2.80 9.70 2.87
N ASP A 25 -4.05 10.17 2.76
CA ASP A 25 -4.92 9.86 1.62
C ASP A 25 -4.30 10.29 0.28
N ILE A 26 -3.70 11.48 0.22
CA ILE A 26 -3.04 12.00 -0.99
C ILE A 26 -1.85 11.11 -1.37
N ILE A 27 -1.03 10.73 -0.38
CA ILE A 27 0.13 9.87 -0.60
C ILE A 27 -0.30 8.46 -1.03
N TYR A 28 -1.28 7.87 -0.36
CA TYR A 28 -1.81 6.55 -0.72
C TYR A 28 -2.39 6.53 -2.11
N LYS A 29 -3.13 7.57 -2.50
CA LYS A 29 -3.63 7.68 -3.88
C LYS A 29 -2.50 7.64 -4.90
N ARG A 30 -1.50 8.51 -4.73
CA ARG A 30 -0.38 8.65 -5.68
C ARG A 30 0.54 7.42 -5.75
N ILE A 31 0.76 6.76 -4.61
CA ILE A 31 1.80 5.73 -4.48
C ILE A 31 1.21 4.32 -4.53
N ILE A 32 0.02 4.12 -3.97
CA ILE A 32 -0.62 2.80 -3.86
C ILE A 32 -1.69 2.62 -4.95
N ILE A 33 -2.67 3.52 -5.02
CA ILE A 33 -3.83 3.32 -5.93
C ILE A 33 -3.37 3.33 -7.38
N ASP A 34 -2.51 4.28 -7.76
CA ASP A 34 -2.03 4.42 -9.15
C ASP A 34 -1.17 3.23 -9.61
N LYS A 35 -0.56 2.48 -8.67
CA LYS A 35 0.29 1.33 -8.95
C LYS A 35 -0.37 -0.01 -8.67
N LEU A 36 -1.63 0.01 -8.21
CA LEU A 36 -2.34 -1.18 -7.76
C LEU A 36 -2.48 -2.23 -8.86
N ASP A 37 -2.55 -1.80 -10.12
CA ASP A 37 -2.65 -2.69 -11.27
C ASP A 37 -1.32 -3.35 -11.68
N ASN A 38 -0.19 -2.82 -11.20
CA ASN A 38 1.16 -3.37 -11.42
C ASN A 38 1.58 -4.40 -10.34
N LEU A 39 0.73 -4.62 -9.33
CA LEU A 39 0.98 -5.57 -8.26
C LEU A 39 0.44 -6.96 -8.58
N ASN A 40 1.26 -7.98 -8.32
CA ASN A 40 0.83 -9.37 -8.40
C ASN A 40 0.00 -9.78 -7.17
N LYS A 41 -0.56 -10.99 -7.18
CA LYS A 41 -1.44 -11.49 -6.09
C LYS A 41 -0.73 -11.49 -4.73
N GLU A 42 0.52 -11.92 -4.67
CA GLU A 42 1.29 -12.00 -3.42
C GLU A 42 1.58 -10.61 -2.86
N GLU A 43 1.95 -9.66 -3.73
CA GLU A 43 2.17 -8.26 -3.36
C GLU A 43 0.89 -7.59 -2.85
N LEU A 44 -0.26 -7.87 -3.48
CA LEU A 44 -1.56 -7.37 -3.01
C LEU A 44 -1.92 -7.95 -1.64
N LEU A 45 -1.66 -9.24 -1.41
CA LEU A 45 -1.89 -9.87 -0.10
C LEU A 45 -0.98 -9.24 0.95
N LEU A 46 0.30 -9.04 0.63
CA LEU A 46 1.27 -8.42 1.51
C LEU A 46 0.90 -6.97 1.84
N LEU A 47 0.41 -6.22 0.85
CA LEU A 47 -0.11 -4.86 1.05
C LEU A 47 -1.37 -4.85 1.94
N SER A 48 -2.26 -5.82 1.76
CA SER A 48 -3.42 -5.98 2.65
C SER A 48 -3.01 -6.32 4.09
N SER A 49 -1.99 -7.16 4.28
CA SER A 49 -1.42 -7.45 5.59
C SER A 49 -0.78 -6.21 6.22
N LEU A 50 -0.07 -5.41 5.43
CA LEU A 50 0.53 -4.15 5.89
C LEU A 50 -0.54 -3.22 6.51
N PHE A 51 -1.67 -3.00 5.84
CA PHE A 51 -2.77 -2.17 6.36
C PHE A 51 -3.43 -2.71 7.64
N ASN A 52 -3.34 -4.02 7.89
CA ASN A 52 -3.92 -4.64 9.08
C ASN A 52 -2.93 -4.68 10.25
N GLU A 53 -1.63 -4.83 9.95
CA GLU A 53 -0.58 -4.98 10.97
C GLU A 53 0.05 -3.65 11.38
N ILE A 54 0.08 -2.66 10.48
CA ILE A 54 0.83 -1.41 10.67
C ILE A 54 -0.13 -0.22 10.61
N SER A 55 0.07 0.75 11.50
CA SER A 55 -0.74 1.98 11.52
C SER A 55 -0.41 2.91 10.35
N ASP A 56 -1.41 3.69 9.92
CA ASP A 56 -1.27 4.61 8.78
C ASP A 56 -0.09 5.56 8.88
N ASN A 57 0.18 6.11 10.07
CA ASN A 57 1.31 7.02 10.27
C ASN A 57 2.66 6.34 10.03
N VAL A 58 2.78 5.05 10.36
CA VAL A 58 4.00 4.28 10.15
C VAL A 58 4.15 3.90 8.68
N ILE A 59 3.05 3.47 8.03
CA ILE A 59 3.04 3.21 6.58
C ILE A 59 3.42 4.48 5.82
N PHE A 60 2.82 5.62 6.18
CA PHE A 60 3.15 6.93 5.61
C PHE A 60 4.66 7.21 5.72
N ASN A 61 5.26 7.00 6.89
CA ASN A 61 6.70 7.21 7.08
C ASN A 61 7.54 6.29 6.19
N PHE A 62 7.11 5.05 5.95
CA PHE A 62 7.78 4.16 4.99
C PHE A 62 7.71 4.71 3.56
N LEU A 63 6.52 5.13 3.13
CA LEU A 63 6.28 5.65 1.77
C LEU A 63 7.03 6.97 1.51
N THR A 64 7.19 7.81 2.53
CA THR A 64 7.95 9.07 2.44
C THR A 64 9.43 8.92 2.79
N LYS A 65 9.95 7.68 2.89
CA LYS A 65 11.35 7.37 3.25
C LYS A 65 11.82 7.97 4.59
N LYS A 66 10.90 8.30 5.51
CA LYS A 66 11.20 8.82 6.85
C LYS A 66 11.59 7.71 7.83
N SER A 67 11.16 6.48 7.57
CA SER A 67 11.57 5.29 8.31
C SER A 67 11.76 4.10 7.37
N LYS A 68 12.51 3.10 7.82
CA LYS A 68 12.75 1.89 7.04
C LYS A 68 11.70 0.83 7.38
N PRO A 69 11.03 0.22 6.39
CA PRO A 69 10.15 -0.92 6.63
C PRO A 69 10.94 -2.14 7.11
N SER A 70 10.24 -3.08 7.76
CA SER A 70 10.84 -4.39 8.09
C SER A 70 11.15 -5.17 6.81
N ILE A 71 12.04 -6.16 6.92
CA ILE A 71 12.45 -7.02 5.79
C ILE A 71 11.23 -7.62 5.07
N LYS A 72 10.17 -7.97 5.81
CA LYS A 72 8.90 -8.49 5.27
C LYS A 72 8.27 -7.58 4.22
N TYR A 73 8.34 -6.27 4.40
CA TYR A 73 7.65 -5.28 3.55
C TYR A 73 8.60 -4.47 2.67
N GLN A 74 9.90 -4.67 2.81
CA GLN A 74 10.91 -3.81 2.21
C GLN A 74 10.81 -3.78 0.68
N ASP A 75 10.69 -4.94 0.04
CA ASP A 75 10.66 -5.03 -1.42
C ASP A 75 9.37 -4.42 -1.99
N LEU A 76 8.22 -4.67 -1.35
CA LEU A 76 6.95 -4.07 -1.71
C LEU A 76 7.01 -2.53 -1.63
N ILE A 77 7.49 -1.99 -0.51
CA ILE A 77 7.61 -0.54 -0.32
C ILE A 77 8.58 0.07 -1.33
N ASN A 78 9.72 -0.57 -1.58
CA ASN A 78 10.68 -0.10 -2.57
C ASN A 78 10.06 -0.07 -3.97
N LYS A 79 9.31 -1.11 -4.36
CA LYS A 79 8.59 -1.14 -5.65
C LYS A 79 7.56 -0.01 -5.75
N LEU A 80 6.79 0.22 -4.68
CA LEU A 80 5.81 1.30 -4.63
C LEU A 80 6.45 2.69 -4.74
N ILE A 81 7.65 2.91 -4.18
CA ILE A 81 8.30 4.23 -4.20
C ILE A 81 9.18 4.45 -5.44
N ASN A 82 9.81 3.42 -6.01
CA ASN A 82 10.83 3.57 -7.06
C ASN A 82 10.28 3.88 -8.46
N GLU A 83 8.98 3.74 -8.71
CA GLU A 83 8.34 4.26 -9.93
C GLU A 83 7.79 5.69 -9.73
N ILE A 84 8.50 6.58 -9.03
CA ILE A 84 8.15 8.01 -8.84
C ILE A 84 9.28 8.88 -9.40
#